data_AF-A0A7W0BVK9-F1
#
_entry.id   AF-A0A7W0BVK9-F1
#
_cell.length_a   1.000
_cell.length_b   1.000
_cell.length_c   1.000
_cell.angle_alpha   90.00
_cell.angle_beta   90.00
_cell.angle_gamma   90.00
#
_symmetry.space_group_name_H-M   'P 1'
#
loop_
_entity.id
_entity.type
_entity.pdbx_description
1 polymer ?
#
loop_
_entity_poly.entity_id
_entity_poly.type
_entity_poly.pdbx_seq_one_letter_code
_entity_poly.pdbx_strand_id
1 'polypeptide(L)'
;MLIRQCKGYELEKEQPNTSEDFFNRSEVTFVEDGIEKTLHVLYVRYFEQLFPSFTPYEKDPIFTVGQREVCFKDIVALVCLLKNPSFRHRKRIYINSEKEFQRYFEYVEFDKLPEIFSAIETKSGYELKSPLLFIKQPS
;
A
#
# COMPACT_ATOMS: atom_id res chain seq x y z
N MET A 1 8.32 12.85 -6.73
CA MET A 1 7.56 12.64 -5.47
C MET A 1 8.46 11.84 -4.52
N LEU A 2 8.49 12.18 -3.23
CA LEU A 2 9.31 11.47 -2.23
C LEU A 2 8.41 10.68 -1.29
N ILE A 3 8.45 9.35 -1.34
CA ILE A 3 7.73 8.49 -0.39
C ILE A 3 8.50 8.49 0.94
N ARG A 4 7.82 8.83 2.03
CA ARG A 4 8.41 8.94 3.38
C ARG A 4 8.05 7.78 4.28
N GLN A 5 6.83 7.29 4.19
CA GLN A 5 6.32 6.25 5.09
C GLN A 5 5.24 5.43 4.40
N CYS A 6 5.24 4.13 4.69
CA CYS A 6 4.16 3.21 4.38
C CYS A 6 3.81 2.47 5.68
N LYS A 7 2.53 2.33 6.01
CA LYS A 7 2.09 1.62 7.23
C LYS A 7 0.67 1.10 7.05
N GLY A 8 0.40 -0.10 7.52
CA GLY A 8 -0.93 -0.67 7.62
C GLY A 8 -1.26 -1.14 9.03
N TYR A 9 -2.54 -1.08 9.39
CA TYR A 9 -3.03 -1.56 10.67
C TYR A 9 -4.48 -2.01 10.55
N GLU A 10 -4.84 -2.95 11.41
CA GLU A 10 -6.22 -3.39 11.58
C GLU A 10 -6.96 -2.32 12.37
N LEU A 11 -8.20 -2.03 11.97
CA LEU A 11 -9.06 -1.16 12.78
C LEU A 11 -9.70 -1.97 13.89
N GLU A 12 -9.71 -1.41 15.08
CA GLU A 12 -10.45 -1.96 16.21
C GLU A 12 -11.77 -1.24 16.34
N LYS A 13 -12.74 -1.93 16.94
CA LYS A 13 -14.08 -1.39 17.12
C LYS A 13 -14.06 -0.29 18.18
N GLU A 14 -14.24 0.96 17.78
CA GLU A 14 -14.34 2.08 18.74
C GLU A 14 -15.75 2.20 19.34
N GLN A 15 -16.79 1.79 18.60
CA GLN A 15 -18.19 1.84 19.06
C GLN A 15 -18.96 0.53 18.80
N PRO A 16 -19.85 0.09 19.71
CA PRO A 16 -20.57 -1.20 19.59
C PRO A 16 -21.41 -1.38 18.33
N ASN A 17 -21.82 -0.28 17.70
CA ASN A 17 -22.70 -0.24 16.53
C ASN A 17 -21.97 0.08 15.21
N THR A 18 -20.64 0.13 15.19
CA THR A 18 -19.86 0.31 13.95
C THR A 18 -19.32 -1.04 13.46
N SER A 19 -19.04 -1.11 12.15
CA SER A 19 -18.42 -2.25 11.49
C SER A 19 -16.93 -2.01 11.21
N GLU A 20 -16.29 -1.11 11.95
CA GLU A 20 -14.89 -0.69 11.71
C GLU A 20 -13.90 -1.84 11.84
N ASP A 21 -14.18 -2.79 12.73
CA ASP A 21 -13.42 -4.01 12.95
C ASP A 21 -13.39 -4.97 11.75
N PHE A 22 -14.23 -4.76 10.74
CA PHE A 22 -14.18 -5.51 9.48
C PHE A 22 -13.23 -4.87 8.45
N PHE A 23 -12.55 -3.78 8.79
CA PHE A 23 -11.67 -3.06 7.88
C PHE A 23 -10.22 -3.03 8.35
N ASN A 24 -9.34 -2.86 7.37
CA ASN A 24 -7.96 -2.50 7.54
C ASN A 24 -7.73 -1.11 6.96
N ARG A 25 -6.76 -0.40 7.53
CA ARG A 25 -6.27 0.86 6.97
C ARG A 25 -4.82 0.70 6.55
N SER A 26 -4.52 1.13 5.33
CA SER A 26 -3.17 1.30 4.83
C SER A 26 -2.93 2.77 4.53
N GLU A 27 -1.71 3.24 4.76
CA GLU A 27 -1.33 4.64 4.64
C GLU A 27 0.00 4.76 3.91
N VAL A 28 0.08 5.72 2.99
CA VAL A 28 1.34 6.15 2.37
C VAL A 28 1.47 7.66 2.51
N THR A 29 2.56 8.07 3.17
CA THR A 29 2.93 9.49 3.33
C THR A 29 4.02 9.83 2.34
N PHE A 30 3.83 10.94 1.62
CA PHE A 30 4.74 11.38 0.58
C PHE A 30 4.79 12.91 0.47
N VAL A 31 5.90 13.42 -0.05
CA VAL A 31 6.09 14.85 -0.35
C VAL A 31 6.03 15.06 -1.86
N GLU A 32 5.19 16.00 -2.28
CA GLU A 32 5.04 16.42 -3.67
C GLU A 32 4.88 17.95 -3.72
N ASP A 33 5.67 18.62 -4.56
CA ASP A 33 5.73 20.08 -4.66
C ASP A 33 5.99 20.79 -3.31
N GLY A 34 6.82 20.15 -2.46
CA GLY A 34 7.13 20.64 -1.11
C GLY A 34 6.03 20.43 -0.07
N ILE A 35 4.90 19.84 -0.44
CA ILE A 35 3.76 19.59 0.45
C ILE A 35 3.74 18.12 0.85
N GLU A 36 3.73 17.87 2.15
CA GLU A 36 3.52 16.53 2.69
C GLU A 36 2.03 16.17 2.65
N LYS A 37 1.74 14.97 2.16
CA LYS A 37 0.39 14.42 1.99
C LYS A 37 0.39 12.97 2.47
N THR A 38 -0.74 12.54 3.00
CA THR A 38 -0.99 11.14 3.33
C THR A 38 -2.24 10.66 2.61
N LEU A 39 -2.09 9.57 1.86
CA LEU A 39 -3.21 8.82 1.30
C LEU A 39 -3.58 7.72 2.29
N HIS A 40 -4.83 7.69 2.71
CA HIS A 40 -5.41 6.63 3.52
C HIS A 40 -6.29 5.73 2.65
N VAL A 41 -6.00 4.43 2.62
CA VAL A 41 -6.80 3.41 1.93
C VAL A 41 -7.47 2.55 3.00
N LEU A 42 -8.80 2.60 3.03
CA LEU A 42 -9.65 1.76 3.87
C LEU A 42 -10.20 0.62 3.02
N TYR A 43 -10.00 -0.62 3.43
CA TYR A 43 -10.46 -1.78 2.68
C TYR A 43 -10.92 -2.92 3.60
N VAL A 44 -11.76 -3.82 3.09
CA VAL A 44 -12.32 -4.92 3.88
C VAL A 44 -11.20 -5.89 4.28
N ARG A 45 -11.08 -6.19 5.58
CA ARG A 45 -10.02 -7.04 6.16
C ARG A 45 -9.96 -8.43 5.52
N TYR A 46 -11.13 -9.00 5.20
CA TYR A 46 -11.22 -10.31 4.53
C TYR A 46 -10.37 -10.38 3.25
N PHE A 47 -10.18 -9.27 2.52
CA PHE A 47 -9.39 -9.27 1.29
C PHE A 47 -7.92 -9.64 1.52
N GLU A 48 -7.36 -9.43 2.71
CA GLU A 48 -6.00 -9.90 3.01
C GLU A 48 -5.89 -11.42 2.97
N GLN A 49 -6.92 -12.17 3.33
CA GLN A 49 -6.86 -13.64 3.28
C GLN A 49 -6.68 -14.16 1.86
N LEU A 50 -6.95 -13.32 0.85
CA LEU A 50 -6.92 -13.67 -0.55
C LEU A 50 -5.64 -13.21 -1.25
N PHE A 51 -4.74 -12.44 -0.60
CA PHE A 51 -3.55 -11.91 -1.28
C PHE A 51 -2.67 -12.95 -1.98
N PRO A 52 -2.54 -14.20 -1.51
CA PRO A 52 -1.76 -15.20 -2.23
C PRO A 52 -2.35 -15.57 -3.60
N SER A 53 -3.63 -15.30 -3.85
CA SER A 53 -4.28 -15.61 -5.13
C SER A 53 -3.99 -14.58 -6.25
N PHE A 54 -3.46 -13.40 -5.92
CA PHE A 54 -3.20 -12.32 -6.88
C PHE A 54 -1.86 -11.60 -6.69
N THR A 55 -1.01 -12.08 -5.79
CA THR A 55 0.35 -11.60 -5.56
C THR A 55 1.31 -12.80 -5.46
N PRO A 56 2.63 -12.62 -5.61
CA PRO A 56 3.60 -13.70 -5.44
C PRO A 56 3.88 -14.05 -3.98
N TYR A 57 3.20 -13.42 -3.01
CA TYR A 57 3.45 -13.65 -1.59
C TYR A 57 2.57 -14.79 -1.08
N GLU A 58 3.15 -15.67 -0.24
CA GLU A 58 2.43 -16.82 0.33
C GLU A 58 2.19 -16.69 1.84
N LYS A 59 2.86 -15.74 2.49
CA LYS A 59 2.83 -15.53 3.95
C LYS A 59 2.86 -14.04 4.26
N ASP A 60 2.44 -13.72 5.49
CA ASP A 60 2.55 -12.38 6.06
C ASP A 60 3.34 -12.49 7.39
N PRO A 61 4.44 -11.74 7.61
CA PRO A 61 5.01 -10.67 6.79
C PRO A 61 5.45 -11.10 5.38
N ILE A 62 5.21 -10.24 4.39
CA ILE A 62 5.48 -10.52 2.98
C ILE A 62 6.97 -10.41 2.62
N PHE A 63 7.72 -9.57 3.35
CA PHE A 63 9.19 -9.51 3.30
C PHE A 63 9.75 -8.76 4.52
N THR A 64 11.07 -8.79 4.69
CA THR A 64 11.78 -8.10 5.78
C THR A 64 12.83 -7.16 5.21
N VAL A 65 12.92 -5.95 5.77
CA VAL A 65 13.93 -4.94 5.43
C VAL A 65 14.65 -4.52 6.71
N GLY A 66 15.92 -4.90 6.85
CA GLY A 66 16.67 -4.66 8.08
C GLY A 66 16.00 -5.37 9.27
N GLN A 67 15.51 -4.60 10.24
CA GLN A 67 14.77 -5.11 11.41
C GLN A 67 13.24 -4.99 11.25
N ARG A 68 12.76 -4.42 10.15
CA ARG A 68 11.35 -4.20 9.91
C ARG A 68 10.76 -5.38 9.14
N GLU A 69 9.78 -6.03 9.75
CA GLU A 69 8.84 -6.88 9.04
C GLU A 69 7.83 -6.00 8.30
N VAL A 70 7.63 -6.26 7.01
CA VAL A 70 6.67 -5.55 6.18
C VAL A 70 5.49 -6.47 5.93
N CYS A 71 4.33 -6.07 6.41
CA CYS A 71 3.09 -6.82 6.23
C CYS A 71 2.38 -6.45 4.93
N PHE A 72 1.45 -7.29 4.48
CA PHE A 72 0.66 -7.01 3.28
C PHE A 72 -0.11 -5.67 3.40
N LYS A 73 -0.75 -5.40 4.54
CA LYS A 73 -1.36 -4.08 4.83
C LYS A 73 -0.43 -2.88 4.68
N ASP A 74 0.88 -3.04 4.86
CA ASP A 74 1.83 -1.93 4.71
C ASP A 74 1.97 -1.48 3.25
N ILE A 75 1.77 -2.38 2.28
CA ILE A 75 2.00 -2.07 0.86
C ILE A 75 0.74 -1.61 0.12
N VAL A 76 -0.46 -1.85 0.66
CA VAL A 76 -1.74 -1.61 -0.06
C VAL A 76 -1.85 -0.16 -0.56
N ALA A 77 -1.69 0.83 0.30
CA ALA A 77 -1.81 2.24 -0.07
C ALA A 77 -0.73 2.68 -1.07
N LEU A 78 0.49 2.14 -0.92
CA LEU A 78 1.57 2.36 -1.87
C LEU A 78 1.21 1.81 -3.26
N VAL A 79 0.72 0.57 -3.33
CA VAL A 79 0.30 -0.06 -4.60
C VAL A 79 -0.84 0.75 -5.23
N CYS A 80 -1.87 1.13 -4.47
CA CYS A 80 -2.94 1.99 -4.97
C CYS A 80 -2.42 3.31 -5.55
N LEU A 81 -1.47 3.97 -4.86
CA LEU A 81 -0.84 5.21 -5.31
C LEU A 81 -0.04 5.04 -6.61
N LEU A 82 0.70 3.93 -6.73
CA LEU A 82 1.49 3.61 -7.92
C LEU A 82 0.59 3.32 -9.12
N LYS A 83 -0.49 2.55 -8.92
CA LYS A 83 -1.44 2.20 -9.98
C LYS A 83 -2.28 3.35 -10.46
N ASN A 84 -2.69 4.23 -9.55
CA ASN A 84 -3.52 5.36 -9.87
C ASN A 84 -2.88 6.66 -9.37
N PRO A 85 -2.04 7.31 -10.19
CA PRO A 85 -1.38 8.57 -9.81
C PRO A 85 -2.34 9.69 -9.42
N SER A 86 -3.62 9.65 -9.85
CA SER A 86 -4.61 10.64 -9.42
C SER A 86 -4.89 10.61 -7.91
N PHE A 87 -4.55 9.51 -7.23
CA PHE A 87 -4.67 9.39 -5.77
C PHE A 87 -3.72 10.31 -5.00
N ARG A 88 -2.73 10.91 -5.65
CA ARG A 88 -1.90 11.98 -5.07
C ARG A 88 -2.69 13.22 -4.64
N HIS A 89 -3.89 13.39 -5.18
CA HIS A 89 -4.80 14.49 -4.86
C HIS A 89 -5.95 14.05 -3.94
N ARG A 90 -5.97 12.78 -3.50
CA ARG A 90 -7.01 12.23 -2.63
C ARG A 90 -6.44 12.00 -1.24
N LYS A 91 -7.19 12.41 -0.21
CA LYS A 91 -6.84 12.07 1.18
C LYS A 91 -7.26 10.64 1.53
N ARG A 92 -8.42 10.19 1.04
CA ARG A 92 -9.02 8.91 1.45
C ARG A 92 -9.57 8.16 0.25
N ILE A 93 -9.38 6.85 0.25
CA ILE A 93 -9.94 5.88 -0.70
C ILE A 93 -10.59 4.77 0.11
N TYR A 94 -11.74 4.31 -0.37
CA TYR A 94 -12.50 3.22 0.23
C TYR A 94 -12.70 2.12 -0.80
N ILE A 95 -12.29 0.90 -0.47
CA ILE A 95 -12.37 -0.27 -1.37
C ILE A 95 -13.19 -1.35 -0.66
N ASN A 96 -14.40 -1.57 -1.14
CA ASN A 96 -15.31 -2.60 -0.62
C ASN A 96 -15.63 -3.71 -1.64
N SER A 97 -14.99 -3.67 -2.81
CA SER A 97 -15.11 -4.70 -3.83
C SER A 97 -13.81 -5.49 -3.90
N GLU A 98 -13.89 -6.81 -3.74
CA GLU A 98 -12.75 -7.71 -3.90
C GLU A 98 -12.13 -7.57 -5.30
N LYS A 99 -12.96 -7.50 -6.34
CA LYS A 99 -12.50 -7.31 -7.72
C LYS A 99 -11.78 -5.98 -7.90
N GLU A 100 -12.26 -4.90 -7.30
CA GLU A 100 -11.55 -3.62 -7.34
C GLU A 100 -10.19 -3.72 -6.63
N PHE A 101 -10.18 -4.35 -5.44
CA PHE A 101 -8.96 -4.55 -4.66
C PHE A 101 -7.89 -5.31 -5.47
N GLN A 102 -8.24 -6.46 -6.04
CA GLN A 102 -7.35 -7.29 -6.86
C GLN A 102 -6.78 -6.53 -8.06
N ARG A 103 -7.58 -5.68 -8.72
CA ARG A 103 -7.15 -4.90 -9.89
C ARG A 103 -6.00 -3.93 -9.60
N TYR A 104 -5.84 -3.47 -8.35
CA TYR A 104 -4.67 -2.67 -7.99
C TYR A 104 -3.37 -3.50 -8.00
N PHE A 105 -3.45 -4.81 -7.78
CA PHE A 105 -2.26 -5.65 -7.73
C PHE A 105 -1.85 -6.24 -9.09
N GLU A 106 -2.74 -6.18 -10.08
CA GLU A 106 -2.45 -6.61 -11.45
C GLU A 106 -1.21 -5.88 -12.01
N TYR A 107 -0.31 -6.62 -12.64
CA TYR A 107 0.90 -6.10 -13.30
C TYR A 107 1.87 -5.33 -12.38
N VAL A 108 1.78 -5.46 -11.06
CA VAL A 108 2.76 -4.84 -10.15
C VAL A 108 4.10 -5.60 -10.22
N GLU A 109 5.21 -4.86 -10.23
CA GLU A 109 6.57 -5.37 -10.07
C GLU A 109 6.90 -5.53 -8.58
N PHE A 110 6.40 -6.62 -7.99
CA PHE A 110 6.50 -6.88 -6.54
C PHE A 110 7.94 -6.99 -6.02
N ASP A 111 8.83 -7.54 -6.84
CA ASP A 111 10.26 -7.65 -6.63
C ASP A 111 10.98 -6.31 -6.44
N LYS A 112 10.38 -5.21 -6.92
CA LYS A 112 10.91 -3.85 -6.71
C LYS A 112 10.39 -3.20 -5.44
N LEU A 113 9.25 -3.62 -4.89
CA LEU A 113 8.68 -2.97 -3.69
C LEU A 113 9.65 -2.92 -2.49
N PRO A 114 10.45 -3.98 -2.19
CA PRO A 114 11.42 -3.93 -1.09
C PRO A 114 12.42 -2.77 -1.18
N GLU A 115 12.75 -2.29 -2.38
CA GLU A 115 13.70 -1.18 -2.56
C GLU A 115 13.15 0.14 -1.98
N ILE A 116 11.83 0.36 -2.07
CA ILE A 116 11.14 1.53 -1.52
C ILE A 116 11.25 1.49 0.00
N PHE A 117 10.93 0.35 0.61
CA PHE A 117 11.02 0.17 2.06
C PHE A 117 12.46 0.28 2.55
N SER A 118 13.43 -0.30 1.85
CA SER A 118 14.85 -0.15 2.18
C SER A 118 15.31 1.31 2.17
N ALA A 119 14.88 2.09 1.19
CA ALA A 119 15.22 3.51 1.12
C ALA A 119 14.51 4.33 2.22
N ILE A 120 13.27 3.99 2.59
CA ILE A 120 12.57 4.61 3.73
C ILE A 120 13.38 4.41 5.02
N GLU A 121 13.81 3.18 5.30
CA GLU A 121 14.53 2.85 6.54
C GLU A 121 15.96 3.43 6.58
N THR A 122 16.65 3.55 5.44
CA THR A 122 18.08 3.92 5.41
C THR A 122 18.37 5.35 4.96
N LYS A 123 17.48 5.94 4.15
CA LYS A 123 17.66 7.26 3.52
C LYS A 123 16.53 8.23 3.88
N SER A 124 15.67 7.85 4.82
CA SER A 124 14.49 8.60 5.24
C SER A 124 13.48 8.84 4.10
N GLY A 125 13.52 8.04 3.03
CA GLY A 125 12.54 8.09 1.95
C GLY A 125 13.04 7.56 0.62
N TYR A 126 12.10 7.33 -0.30
CA TYR A 126 12.34 6.87 -1.67
C TYR A 126 11.88 7.91 -2.69
N GLU A 127 12.79 8.35 -3.56
CA GLU A 127 12.45 9.28 -4.64
C GLU A 127 11.80 8.54 -5.81
N LEU A 128 10.46 8.64 -5.90
CA LEU A 128 9.70 8.08 -7.00
C LEU A 128 9.84 8.97 -8.24
N LYS A 129 10.66 8.51 -9.19
CA LYS A 129 10.84 9.14 -10.50
C LYS A 129 9.65 8.91 -11.42
N SER A 130 9.16 7.67 -11.50
CA SER A 130 7.98 7.32 -12.30
C SER A 130 7.26 6.10 -11.69
N PRO A 131 5.93 6.15 -11.52
CA PRO A 131 5.15 4.98 -11.11
C PRO A 131 5.25 3.81 -12.10
N LEU A 132 5.49 4.09 -13.38
CA LEU A 132 5.56 3.08 -14.44
C LEU A 132 6.72 2.09 -14.23
N LEU A 133 7.76 2.46 -13.47
CA LEU A 133 8.85 1.55 -13.11
C LEU A 133 8.38 0.36 -12.28
N PHE A 134 7.23 0.48 -11.63
CA PHE A 134 6.62 -0.53 -10.77
C PHE A 134 5.46 -1.28 -11.44
N ILE A 135 5.22 -1.02 -12.73
CA ILE A 135 4.14 -1.66 -13.50
C ILE A 135 4.76 -2.42 -14.68
N LYS A 136 4.56 -3.73 -14.70
CA LYS A 136 4.90 -4.61 -15.83
C LYS A 136 4.27 -4.04 -17.10
N GLN A 137 5.13 -3.74 -18.07
CA GLN A 137 4.68 -3.32 -19.38
C GLN A 137 4.27 -4.56 -20.18
N PRO A 138 3.15 -4.51 -20.94
CA PRO A 138 2.87 -5.55 -21.91
C PRO A 138 4.04 -5.64 -22.90
N SER A 139 4.51 -6.87 -23.15
CA SER A 139 5.55 -7.15 -24.14
C SER A 139 5.03 -6.97 -25.56
#